data_AF-A0A9E3X2S0-F1
#
_entry.id   AF-A0A9E3X2S0-F1
#
_cell.length_a   1.000
_cell.length_b   1.000
_cell.length_c   1.000
_cell.angle_alpha   90.00
_cell.angle_beta   90.00
_cell.angle_gamma   90.00
#
_symmetry.space_group_name_H-M   'P 1'
#
loop_
_entity.id
_entity.type
_entity.pdbx_description
1 polymer ?
#
loop_
_entity_poly.entity_id
_entity_poly.type
_entity_poly.pdbx_seq_one_letter_code
_entity_poly.pdbx_strand_id
1 'polypeptide(L)'
;GIRVWVDGDLIIDQWYEHAVQTFTGEKYLNTGHHLVRVEYFERSGTAVAKLTWGRKDASGGSGGTWRAEYFNNTSLSGTPAFVRDESAINYSWVASPAPGVNADNFSVRWSRNLNLPAGNYRFTMVTDDGARLFISGRTLIDAWFDQAPTTYTGEIVLPGGPVTVQMEYYERGGGATAQLGWQRLDDGGGTPITEWQGEYFNNRNLSGPPALVRNDPQVNFEWGGGSPQPGRIDVDNFSARWTRTWSLPADTYRFIVTVDDGVRLYINGRLLIESWREQAPTTYSTEVYLPGGPVQIEMQYFEASGGATAILRWEPATSPPPIPTPTPRPPSSAVIVDNTDPGFVNGGDPRSWRTEREGYGGTLLWTRNNDRANYNYNWGRWYPNLAAGRYEVFVYIPDRYTTTDNARYWISHQGGLTLRVVNQSANGDRWVSLGTYQFRGTEQDYVSLADVTFEYRLSRLIAWDAMKWEPR
;
A
#
# COMPACT_ATOMS: atom_id res chain seq x y z
N GLY A 1 19.83 16.46 26.23
CA GLY A 1 19.55 15.42 25.22
C GLY A 1 18.38 15.82 24.35
N ILE A 2 18.30 15.27 23.14
CA ILE A 2 17.20 15.48 22.20
C ILE A 2 16.83 14.17 21.50
N ARG A 3 15.54 13.96 21.26
CA ARG A 3 15.04 12.96 20.33
C ARG A 3 14.07 13.57 19.35
N VAL A 4 14.10 13.15 18.09
CA VAL A 4 13.18 13.63 17.05
C VAL A 4 12.57 12.42 16.36
N TRP A 5 11.24 12.42 16.27
CA TRP A 5 10.47 11.48 15.46
C TRP A 5 9.74 12.22 14.35
N VAL A 6 9.58 11.55 13.23
CA VAL A 6 8.71 11.97 12.14
C VAL A 6 7.84 10.77 11.74
N ASP A 7 6.53 10.95 11.71
CA ASP A 7 5.50 9.90 11.54
C ASP A 7 5.72 8.65 12.40
N GLY A 8 6.26 8.83 13.60
CA GLY A 8 6.54 7.78 14.58
C GLY A 8 7.91 7.10 14.45
N ASP A 9 8.70 7.40 13.41
CA ASP A 9 10.06 6.87 13.25
C ASP A 9 11.06 7.77 13.97
N LEU A 10 11.92 7.19 14.81
CA LEU A 10 12.96 7.92 15.54
C LEU A 10 14.12 8.25 14.59
N ILE A 11 14.25 9.52 14.20
CA ILE A 11 15.27 10.00 13.24
C ILE A 11 16.54 10.48 13.95
N ILE A 12 16.40 11.00 15.16
CA ILE A 12 17.51 11.48 15.99
C ILE A 12 17.31 10.91 17.38
N ASP A 13 18.24 10.09 17.87
CA ASP A 13 18.25 9.60 19.25
C ASP A 13 19.53 10.02 19.97
N GLN A 14 19.51 11.17 20.64
CA GLN A 14 20.64 11.71 21.39
C GLN A 14 20.21 11.99 22.82
N TRP A 15 19.73 10.94 23.51
CA TRP A 15 19.20 11.02 24.86
C TRP A 15 20.27 10.86 25.95
N TYR A 16 21.32 11.68 25.86
CA TYR A 16 22.37 11.78 26.87
C TYR A 16 22.81 13.24 27.04
N GLU A 17 23.70 13.51 28.00
CA GLU A 17 24.26 14.84 28.22
C GLU A 17 25.29 15.19 27.14
N HIS A 18 25.08 16.32 26.48
CA HIS A 18 25.99 16.84 25.45
C HIS A 18 25.99 18.37 25.50
N ALA A 19 27.07 18.99 25.04
CA ALA A 19 27.11 20.44 24.81
C ALA A 19 26.12 20.83 23.70
N VAL A 20 25.91 22.13 23.48
CA VAL A 20 25.09 22.60 22.34
C VAL A 20 25.71 22.07 21.05
N GLN A 21 24.98 21.17 20.39
CA GLN A 21 25.42 20.46 19.19
C GLN A 21 24.25 20.32 18.24
N THR A 22 24.53 20.39 16.93
CA THR A 22 23.56 20.08 15.89
C THR A 22 23.63 18.59 15.56
N PHE A 23 22.47 17.94 15.60
CA PHE A 23 22.29 16.58 15.10
C PHE A 23 21.36 16.62 13.90
N THR A 24 21.69 15.83 12.88
CA THR A 24 20.94 15.77 11.62
C THR A 24 20.45 14.35 11.40
N GLY A 25 19.17 14.22 11.10
CA GLY A 25 18.56 12.97 10.62
C GLY A 25 17.90 13.24 9.27
N GLU A 26 17.85 12.23 8.41
CA GLU A 26 17.20 12.31 7.10
C GLU A 26 16.06 11.30 7.06
N LYS A 27 14.89 11.73 6.57
CA LYS A 27 13.74 10.87 6.31
C LYS A 27 13.10 11.26 4.98
N TYR A 28 12.75 10.28 4.18
CA TYR A 28 11.91 10.50 3.02
C TYR A 28 10.48 10.85 3.47
N LEU A 29 9.98 11.98 2.98
CA LEU A 29 8.60 12.42 3.17
C LEU A 29 7.95 12.55 1.80
N ASN A 30 6.74 12.04 1.67
CA ASN A 30 5.88 12.30 0.51
C ASN A 30 5.22 13.69 0.67
N THR A 31 4.41 14.11 -0.30
CA THR A 31 3.62 15.33 -0.15
C THR A 31 2.52 15.13 0.89
N GLY A 32 2.27 16.13 1.74
CA GLY A 32 1.17 16.13 2.71
C GLY A 32 1.58 16.59 4.10
N HIS A 33 0.69 16.37 5.07
CA HIS A 33 0.93 16.58 6.50
C HIS A 33 1.81 15.46 7.07
N HIS A 34 2.73 15.82 7.97
CA HIS A 34 3.61 14.88 8.67
C HIS A 34 3.64 15.21 10.16
N LEU A 35 3.64 14.19 11.01
CA LEU A 35 3.70 14.38 12.45
C LEU A 35 5.16 14.44 12.89
N VAL A 36 5.60 15.59 13.42
CA VAL A 36 6.93 15.75 14.01
C VAL A 36 6.81 15.80 15.52
N ARG A 37 7.48 14.87 16.22
CA ARG A 37 7.60 14.87 17.69
C ARG A 37 9.03 15.18 18.08
N VAL A 38 9.22 16.09 19.02
CA VAL A 38 10.53 16.38 19.62
C VAL A 38 10.43 16.14 21.13
N GLU A 39 11.35 15.34 21.67
CA GLU A 39 11.59 15.26 23.11
C GLU A 39 12.93 15.93 23.41
N TYR A 40 12.99 16.68 24.51
CA TYR A 40 14.16 17.45 24.92
C TYR A 40 14.32 17.37 26.44
N PHE A 41 15.57 17.28 26.91
CA PHE A 41 15.89 17.50 28.32
C PHE A 41 17.14 18.37 28.48
N GLU A 42 17.14 19.11 29.58
CA GLU A 42 18.22 19.94 30.09
C GLU A 42 18.53 19.49 31.53
N ARG A 43 19.81 19.46 31.92
CA ARG A 43 20.24 19.01 33.25
C ARG A 43 20.87 20.14 34.07
N SER A 44 21.71 20.96 33.43
CA SER A 44 22.39 22.11 34.02
C SER A 44 23.06 22.95 32.91
N GLY A 45 23.01 24.27 33.02
CA GLY A 45 23.68 25.19 32.10
C GLY A 45 22.72 25.87 31.13
N THR A 46 23.15 26.12 29.89
CA THR A 46 22.34 26.83 28.88
C THR A 46 21.37 25.88 28.19
N ALA A 47 20.07 26.17 28.31
CA ALA A 47 19.00 25.43 27.65
C ALA A 47 18.82 25.86 26.18
N VAL A 48 19.09 24.97 25.22
CA VAL A 48 18.85 25.21 23.79
C VAL A 48 18.22 23.99 23.14
N ALA A 49 17.07 24.19 22.49
CA ALA A 49 16.47 23.26 21.55
C ALA A 49 16.05 24.03 20.28
N LYS A 50 16.57 23.62 19.13
CA LYS A 50 16.21 24.20 17.82
C LYS A 50 15.98 23.06 16.84
N LEU A 51 14.88 23.13 16.10
CA LEU A 51 14.58 22.22 15.01
C LEU A 51 14.51 23.03 13.71
N THR A 52 15.26 22.60 12.71
CA THR A 52 15.20 23.12 11.35
C THR A 52 15.11 21.94 10.39
N TRP A 53 14.33 22.07 9.34
CA TRP A 53 14.24 21.09 8.26
C TRP A 53 14.36 21.79 6.92
N GLY A 54 14.85 21.06 5.93
CA GLY A 54 14.92 21.49 4.55
C GLY A 54 14.79 20.28 3.64
N ARG A 55 14.27 20.48 2.43
CA ARG A 55 14.40 19.47 1.39
C ARG A 55 15.90 19.36 1.10
N LYS A 56 16.45 18.16 1.26
CA LYS A 56 17.78 17.85 0.73
C LYS A 56 17.62 17.86 -0.79
N ASP A 57 18.19 18.87 -1.45
CA ASP A 57 17.93 19.14 -2.85
C ASP A 57 18.10 17.88 -3.70
N ALA A 58 17.07 17.55 -4.48
CA ALA A 58 17.10 16.58 -5.56
C ALA A 58 17.84 17.14 -6.78
N SER A 59 18.98 17.80 -6.58
CA SER A 59 19.85 18.25 -7.65
C SER A 59 20.70 17.07 -8.14
N GLY A 60 20.11 16.26 -9.02
CA GLY A 60 20.80 15.19 -9.74
C GLY A 60 19.80 14.32 -10.50
N GLY A 61 19.57 14.64 -11.78
CA GLY A 61 18.62 13.95 -12.65
C GLY A 61 18.87 12.45 -12.80
N SER A 62 17.82 11.70 -13.13
CA SER A 62 17.76 10.39 -13.82
C SER A 62 18.90 9.35 -13.65
N GLY A 63 19.64 9.36 -12.54
CA GLY A 63 20.82 8.52 -12.34
C GLY A 63 21.31 8.58 -10.89
N GLY A 64 20.50 8.11 -9.94
CA GLY A 64 20.91 8.07 -8.52
C GLY A 64 22.18 7.21 -8.29
N THR A 65 22.99 7.55 -7.30
CA THR A 65 24.11 6.72 -6.83
C THR A 65 23.63 5.76 -5.72
N TRP A 66 24.35 4.66 -5.52
CA TRP A 66 24.25 3.81 -4.34
C TRP A 66 24.90 4.47 -3.15
N ARG A 67 24.24 4.44 -1.99
CA ARG A 67 24.86 4.79 -0.72
C ARG A 67 25.49 3.53 -0.13
N ALA A 68 26.81 3.49 -0.03
CA ALA A 68 27.59 2.38 0.51
C ALA A 68 28.05 2.66 1.95
N GLU A 69 27.77 1.75 2.87
CA GLU A 69 28.18 1.78 4.26
C GLU A 69 29.08 0.57 4.56
N TYR A 70 30.34 0.80 4.90
CA TYR A 70 31.35 -0.24 5.16
C TYR A 70 31.55 -0.45 6.65
N PHE A 71 31.66 -1.70 7.09
CA PHE A 71 31.83 -2.08 8.50
C PHE A 71 33.03 -3.01 8.68
N ASN A 72 33.79 -2.84 9.78
CA ASN A 72 34.93 -3.69 10.14
C ASN A 72 34.50 -4.95 10.93
N ASN A 73 33.43 -5.59 10.48
CA ASN A 73 32.95 -6.88 10.95
C ASN A 73 32.05 -7.50 9.87
N THR A 74 31.77 -8.79 9.95
CA THR A 74 30.93 -9.53 8.99
C THR A 74 29.42 -9.44 9.29
N SER A 75 29.02 -8.66 10.29
CA SER A 75 27.65 -8.64 10.84
C SER A 75 26.88 -7.34 10.59
N LEU A 76 27.47 -6.37 9.87
CA LEU A 76 26.90 -5.04 9.64
C LEU A 76 26.54 -4.31 10.95
N SER A 77 27.31 -4.56 12.01
CA SER A 77 27.03 -4.01 13.35
C SER A 77 27.89 -2.78 13.65
N GLY A 78 27.34 -1.90 14.49
CA GLY A 78 28.01 -0.67 14.92
C GLY A 78 27.92 0.47 13.90
N THR A 79 28.76 1.48 14.08
CA THR A 79 28.88 2.62 13.14
C THR A 79 29.72 2.21 11.93
N PRO A 80 29.31 2.57 10.70
CA PRO A 80 30.13 2.33 9.51
C PRO A 80 31.52 2.97 9.66
N ALA A 81 32.57 2.22 9.33
CA ALA A 81 33.95 2.69 9.29
C ALA A 81 34.20 3.64 8.12
N PHE A 82 33.46 3.47 7.02
CA PHE A 82 33.56 4.30 5.84
C PHE A 82 32.22 4.37 5.11
N VAL A 83 31.91 5.54 4.52
CA VAL A 83 30.64 5.78 3.82
C VAL A 83 30.91 6.58 2.56
N ARG A 84 30.36 6.16 1.42
CA ARG A 84 30.47 6.90 0.16
C ARG A 84 29.29 6.62 -0.77
N ASP A 85 29.19 7.42 -1.82
CA ASP A 85 28.28 7.21 -2.93
C ASP A 85 29.00 6.52 -4.10
N GLU A 86 28.33 5.57 -4.74
CA GLU A 86 28.89 4.72 -5.80
C GLU A 86 27.93 4.61 -7.00
N SER A 87 28.45 4.55 -8.22
CA SER A 87 27.60 4.48 -9.42
C SER A 87 27.03 3.09 -9.68
N ALA A 88 27.71 2.03 -9.22
CA ALA A 88 27.30 0.63 -9.38
C ALA A 88 27.91 -0.25 -8.29
N ILE A 89 27.27 -1.38 -8.00
CA ILE A 89 27.86 -2.48 -7.22
C ILE A 89 28.50 -3.43 -8.23
N ASN A 90 29.78 -3.23 -8.51
CA ASN A 90 30.55 -4.06 -9.43
C ASN A 90 32.01 -4.14 -8.98
N TYR A 91 32.24 -4.94 -7.95
CA TYR A 91 33.52 -5.01 -7.24
C TYR A 91 34.13 -6.41 -7.28
N SER A 92 35.44 -6.43 -7.45
CA SER A 92 36.32 -7.57 -7.21
C SER A 92 37.57 -7.00 -6.54
N TRP A 93 37.71 -7.24 -5.24
CA TRP A 93 38.81 -6.75 -4.43
C TRP A 93 39.81 -7.86 -4.13
N VAL A 94 41.10 -7.50 -4.20
CA VAL A 94 42.23 -8.35 -3.78
C VAL A 94 42.92 -7.79 -2.52
N ALA A 95 42.37 -6.73 -1.95
CA ALA A 95 42.87 -6.00 -0.78
C ALA A 95 41.71 -5.18 -0.16
N SER A 96 42.00 -4.40 0.88
CA SER A 96 41.03 -3.51 1.53
C SER A 96 40.24 -2.64 0.52
N PRO A 97 38.90 -2.54 0.65
CA PRO A 97 38.05 -1.83 -0.31
C PRO A 97 38.11 -0.30 -0.17
N ALA A 98 38.56 0.21 0.98
CA ALA A 98 38.68 1.64 1.27
C ALA A 98 39.58 1.89 2.49
N PRO A 99 40.24 3.06 2.59
CA PRO A 99 40.98 3.45 3.79
C PRO A 99 40.14 3.34 5.07
N GLY A 100 40.67 2.68 6.09
CA GLY A 100 39.96 2.44 7.35
C GLY A 100 39.04 1.22 7.37
N VAL A 101 38.92 0.50 6.25
CA VAL A 101 38.23 -0.79 6.16
C VAL A 101 39.24 -1.93 6.17
N ASN A 102 38.95 -3.01 6.89
CA ASN A 102 39.81 -4.20 6.92
C ASN A 102 39.92 -4.87 5.53
N ALA A 103 41.01 -5.60 5.29
CA ALA A 103 41.17 -6.39 4.06
C ALA A 103 40.25 -7.63 4.05
N ASP A 104 40.13 -8.29 5.20
CA ASP A 104 39.22 -9.40 5.47
C ASP A 104 38.28 -9.04 6.63
N ASN A 105 37.24 -9.82 6.87
CA ASN A 105 36.29 -9.63 7.97
C ASN A 105 35.61 -8.25 7.93
N PHE A 106 35.13 -7.85 6.76
CA PHE A 106 34.35 -6.63 6.57
C PHE A 106 32.96 -6.95 6.02
N SER A 107 32.05 -5.99 6.09
CA SER A 107 30.74 -6.08 5.45
C SER A 107 30.35 -4.73 4.86
N VAL A 108 29.43 -4.77 3.90
CA VAL A 108 28.94 -3.57 3.21
C VAL A 108 27.44 -3.63 3.08
N ARG A 109 26.78 -2.50 3.34
CA ARG A 109 25.38 -2.28 3.00
C ARG A 109 25.31 -1.20 1.92
N TRP A 110 24.76 -1.58 0.77
CA TRP A 110 24.41 -0.65 -0.29
C TRP A 110 22.92 -0.41 -0.30
N SER A 111 22.48 0.84 -0.41
CA SER A 111 21.08 1.20 -0.59
C SER A 111 20.90 2.22 -1.70
N ARG A 112 19.83 2.06 -2.50
CA ARG A 112 19.47 3.00 -3.56
C ARG A 112 17.96 3.01 -3.77
N ASN A 113 17.40 4.20 -3.95
CA ASN A 113 16.03 4.37 -4.43
C ASN A 113 16.05 4.52 -5.95
N LEU A 114 15.32 3.64 -6.62
CA LEU A 114 15.13 3.64 -8.07
C LEU A 114 13.68 4.00 -8.35
N ASN A 115 13.42 4.70 -9.45
CA ASN A 115 12.07 4.81 -9.99
C ASN A 115 11.97 3.81 -11.16
N LEU A 116 11.45 2.62 -10.88
CA LEU A 116 11.37 1.53 -11.85
C LEU A 116 9.96 1.49 -12.45
N PRO A 117 9.79 1.35 -13.77
CA PRO A 117 8.49 1.03 -14.36
C PRO A 117 7.91 -0.26 -13.80
N ALA A 118 6.58 -0.38 -13.86
CA ALA A 118 5.92 -1.63 -13.53
C ALA A 118 6.41 -2.76 -14.44
N GLY A 119 6.58 -3.97 -13.90
CA GLY A 119 6.99 -5.13 -14.69
C GLY A 119 7.74 -6.18 -13.90
N ASN A 120 8.06 -7.27 -14.56
CA ASN A 120 8.88 -8.34 -13.97
C ASN A 120 10.37 -8.02 -14.12
N TYR A 121 11.13 -8.17 -13.05
CA TYR A 121 12.57 -7.90 -13.02
C TYR A 121 13.31 -9.13 -12.51
N ARG A 122 14.39 -9.50 -13.21
CA ARG A 122 15.39 -10.42 -12.69
C ARG A 122 16.55 -9.62 -12.13
N PHE A 123 16.80 -9.75 -10.84
CA PHE A 123 18.02 -9.30 -10.19
C PHE A 123 19.04 -10.44 -10.20
N THR A 124 20.30 -10.11 -10.47
CA THR A 124 21.43 -11.04 -10.48
C THR A 124 22.50 -10.48 -9.57
N MET A 125 22.97 -11.27 -8.61
CA MET A 125 24.14 -10.94 -7.79
C MET A 125 25.23 -11.99 -7.95
N VAL A 126 26.49 -11.56 -7.91
CA VAL A 126 27.67 -12.46 -7.85
C VAL A 126 28.46 -12.09 -6.61
N THR A 127 28.66 -13.05 -5.71
CA THR A 127 29.22 -12.77 -4.38
C THR A 127 30.20 -13.83 -3.90
N ASP A 128 31.26 -13.36 -3.26
CA ASP A 128 32.26 -14.09 -2.47
C ASP A 128 32.65 -13.16 -1.32
N ASP A 129 32.28 -13.38 -0.05
CA ASP A 129 31.46 -14.49 0.47
C ASP A 129 29.93 -14.25 0.33
N GLY A 130 29.25 -14.00 1.46
CA GLY A 130 27.80 -14.10 1.61
C GLY A 130 27.09 -12.78 1.37
N ALA A 131 25.85 -12.85 0.89
CA ALA A 131 25.04 -11.67 0.62
C ALA A 131 23.53 -11.91 0.73
N ARG A 132 22.81 -10.81 0.93
CA ARG A 132 21.34 -10.75 0.92
C ARG A 132 20.90 -9.58 0.06
N LEU A 133 19.87 -9.80 -0.75
CA LEU A 133 19.27 -8.76 -1.58
C LEU A 133 17.85 -8.49 -1.13
N PHE A 134 17.53 -7.22 -0.90
CA PHE A 134 16.22 -6.75 -0.48
C PHE A 134 15.66 -5.78 -1.51
N ILE A 135 14.41 -6.01 -1.92
CA ILE A 135 13.65 -5.11 -2.79
C ILE A 135 12.44 -4.60 -2.01
N SER A 136 12.36 -3.28 -1.84
CA SER A 136 11.38 -2.60 -1.00
C SER A 136 11.25 -3.21 0.40
N GLY A 137 12.40 -3.56 0.99
CA GLY A 137 12.50 -4.16 2.34
C GLY A 137 12.18 -5.66 2.41
N ARG A 138 11.80 -6.32 1.30
CA ARG A 138 11.56 -7.76 1.24
C ARG A 138 12.80 -8.50 0.74
N THR A 139 13.20 -9.56 1.43
CA THR A 139 14.29 -10.43 0.98
C THR A 139 13.92 -11.12 -0.34
N LEU A 140 14.71 -10.87 -1.38
CA LEU A 140 14.61 -11.53 -2.69
C LEU A 140 15.62 -12.67 -2.82
N ILE A 141 16.83 -12.49 -2.28
CA ILE A 141 17.88 -13.52 -2.26
C ILE A 141 18.49 -13.54 -0.86
N ASP A 142 18.69 -14.73 -0.29
CA ASP A 142 19.35 -14.92 1.00
C ASP A 142 20.43 -16.01 0.91
N ALA A 143 21.68 -15.58 0.81
CA ALA A 143 22.87 -16.44 0.75
C ALA A 143 23.91 -15.94 1.76
N TRP A 144 23.52 -15.83 3.03
CA TRP A 144 24.39 -15.32 4.11
C TRP A 144 25.27 -16.42 4.74
N PHE A 145 26.17 -17.01 3.94
CA PHE A 145 27.13 -18.02 4.37
C PHE A 145 28.42 -17.94 3.53
N ASP A 146 29.51 -18.53 4.04
CA ASP A 146 30.83 -18.48 3.41
C ASP A 146 30.83 -19.30 2.11
N GLN A 147 31.34 -18.73 1.02
CA GLN A 147 31.26 -19.33 -0.31
C GLN A 147 32.24 -18.68 -1.30
N ALA A 148 32.74 -19.47 -2.25
CA ALA A 148 33.45 -18.95 -3.42
C ALA A 148 32.51 -18.12 -4.33
N PRO A 149 33.01 -17.40 -5.36
CA PRO A 149 32.19 -16.51 -6.18
C PRO A 149 31.03 -17.27 -6.84
N THR A 150 29.82 -16.96 -6.40
CA THR A 150 28.61 -17.69 -6.79
C THR A 150 27.55 -16.71 -7.31
N THR A 151 26.90 -17.09 -8.42
CA THR A 151 25.83 -16.31 -9.03
C THR A 151 24.48 -16.72 -8.48
N TYR A 152 23.71 -15.73 -8.02
CA TYR A 152 22.32 -15.90 -7.63
C TYR A 152 21.42 -15.01 -8.47
N THR A 153 20.22 -15.51 -8.77
CA THR A 153 19.17 -14.75 -9.45
C THR A 153 17.88 -14.80 -8.66
N GLY A 154 17.20 -13.67 -8.56
CA GLY A 154 15.85 -13.58 -8.01
C GLY A 154 14.95 -12.78 -8.94
N GLU A 155 13.72 -13.24 -9.12
CA GLU A 155 12.73 -12.53 -9.92
C GLU A 155 11.67 -11.87 -9.04
N ILE A 156 11.29 -10.64 -9.38
CA ILE A 156 10.26 -9.89 -8.67
C ILE A 156 9.44 -9.04 -9.63
N VAL A 157 8.13 -9.04 -9.42
CA VAL A 157 7.21 -8.15 -10.14
C VAL A 157 7.05 -6.87 -9.34
N LEU A 158 7.36 -5.75 -9.97
CA LEU A 158 7.26 -4.42 -9.38
C LEU A 158 6.00 -3.72 -9.89
N PRO A 159 5.21 -3.06 -9.02
CA PRO A 159 4.01 -2.30 -9.42
C PRO A 159 4.33 -0.99 -10.15
N GLY A 160 5.61 -0.67 -10.30
CA GLY A 160 6.09 0.59 -10.83
C GLY A 160 6.20 1.68 -9.77
N GLY A 161 6.99 2.71 -10.06
CA GLY A 161 7.24 3.81 -9.14
C GLY A 161 8.50 3.61 -8.30
N PRO A 162 8.59 4.28 -7.13
CA PRO A 162 9.78 4.23 -6.28
C PRO A 162 9.98 2.83 -5.67
N VAL A 163 11.19 2.29 -5.81
CA VAL A 163 11.63 0.98 -5.31
C VAL A 163 12.96 1.16 -4.60
N THR A 164 13.04 0.75 -3.34
CA THR A 164 14.31 0.71 -2.60
C THR A 164 15.00 -0.62 -2.87
N VAL A 165 16.21 -0.59 -3.42
CA VAL A 165 17.06 -1.76 -3.55
C VAL A 165 18.15 -1.67 -2.48
N GLN A 166 18.30 -2.72 -1.69
CA GLN A 166 19.36 -2.83 -0.70
C GLN A 166 20.09 -4.17 -0.87
N MET A 167 21.41 -4.13 -0.99
CA MET A 167 22.25 -5.32 -0.95
C MET A 167 23.12 -5.26 0.30
N GLU A 168 23.08 -6.34 1.06
CA GLU A 168 23.97 -6.59 2.19
C GLU A 168 24.98 -7.66 1.78
N TYR A 169 26.24 -7.49 2.16
CA TYR A 169 27.35 -8.36 1.79
C TYR A 169 28.35 -8.46 2.93
N TYR A 170 29.03 -9.60 3.07
CA TYR A 170 30.22 -9.72 3.90
C TYR A 170 31.34 -10.49 3.20
N GLU A 171 32.57 -10.19 3.63
CA GLU A 171 33.79 -10.90 3.29
C GLU A 171 34.41 -11.45 4.57
N ARG A 172 34.65 -12.76 4.65
CA ARG A 172 35.33 -13.39 5.78
C ARG A 172 36.83 -13.51 5.53
N GLY A 173 37.25 -13.91 4.34
CA GLY A 173 38.65 -13.86 3.94
C GLY A 173 38.96 -14.48 2.59
N GLY A 174 39.98 -13.95 1.92
CA GLY A 174 40.37 -14.39 0.58
C GLY A 174 40.13 -13.30 -0.47
N GLY A 175 39.57 -13.68 -1.62
CA GLY A 175 39.23 -12.72 -2.68
C GLY A 175 37.79 -12.28 -2.55
N ALA A 176 37.53 -10.97 -2.50
CA ALA A 176 36.20 -10.44 -2.22
C ALA A 176 35.48 -10.01 -3.50
N THR A 177 34.30 -10.55 -3.78
CA THR A 177 33.50 -10.20 -4.97
C THR A 177 32.10 -9.75 -4.56
N ALA A 178 31.64 -8.62 -5.10
CA ALA A 178 30.28 -8.13 -4.93
C ALA A 178 29.79 -7.42 -6.20
N GLN A 179 28.87 -8.05 -6.92
CA GLN A 179 28.28 -7.51 -8.14
C GLN A 179 26.76 -7.58 -8.06
N LEU A 180 26.06 -6.55 -8.54
CA LEU A 180 24.60 -6.54 -8.66
C LEU A 180 24.18 -5.93 -9.99
N GLY A 181 23.32 -6.65 -10.70
CA GLY A 181 22.61 -6.16 -11.88
C GLY A 181 21.14 -6.52 -11.84
N TRP A 182 20.35 -5.87 -12.67
CA TRP A 182 18.97 -6.27 -12.92
C TRP A 182 18.58 -6.03 -14.37
N GLN A 183 17.63 -6.82 -14.84
CA GLN A 183 17.00 -6.65 -16.13
C GLN A 183 15.49 -6.71 -15.96
N ARG A 184 14.79 -5.77 -16.59
CA ARG A 184 13.34 -5.90 -16.76
C ARG A 184 13.12 -6.99 -17.81
N LEU A 185 12.44 -8.06 -17.42
CA LEU A 185 12.19 -9.22 -18.28
C LEU A 185 11.16 -8.89 -19.39
N ASP A 186 10.35 -7.86 -19.19
CA ASP A 186 9.36 -7.41 -20.16
C ASP A 186 10.01 -6.60 -21.32
N ASP A 187 11.16 -5.96 -21.09
CA ASP A 187 11.89 -5.22 -22.15
C ASP A 187 12.91 -6.09 -22.91
N GLY A 188 12.83 -7.42 -22.74
CA GLY A 188 13.70 -8.41 -23.39
C GLY A 188 12.97 -9.68 -23.84
N GLY A 189 11.63 -9.65 -23.95
CA GLY A 189 10.83 -10.75 -24.51
C GLY A 189 9.44 -11.00 -23.92
N GLY A 190 8.99 -10.22 -22.92
CA GLY A 190 7.64 -10.31 -22.35
C GLY A 190 6.77 -9.12 -22.73
N THR A 191 5.58 -9.34 -23.30
CA THR A 191 4.65 -8.26 -23.69
C THR A 191 4.37 -7.30 -22.53
N PRO A 192 4.48 -5.95 -22.70
CA PRO A 192 4.04 -4.98 -21.70
C PRO A 192 2.62 -5.29 -21.21
N ILE A 193 2.39 -5.16 -19.90
CA ILE A 193 1.04 -5.28 -19.35
C ILE A 193 0.25 -4.02 -19.71
N THR A 194 -0.54 -4.08 -20.77
CA THR A 194 -1.44 -2.99 -21.21
C THR A 194 -2.90 -3.25 -20.86
N GLU A 195 -3.22 -4.52 -20.60
CA GLU A 195 -4.56 -5.00 -20.34
C GLU A 195 -4.70 -5.40 -18.87
N TRP A 196 -5.10 -6.63 -18.56
CA TRP A 196 -5.15 -7.12 -17.20
C TRP A 196 -3.77 -7.63 -16.77
N GLN A 197 -3.32 -7.17 -15.60
CA GLN A 197 -2.21 -7.82 -14.93
C GLN A 197 -2.72 -9.10 -14.26
N GLY A 198 -2.51 -10.25 -14.90
CA GLY A 198 -2.84 -11.57 -14.35
C GLY A 198 -1.66 -12.14 -13.59
N GLU A 199 -1.79 -12.29 -12.27
CA GLU A 199 -0.82 -12.91 -11.37
C GLU A 199 -1.31 -14.30 -10.96
N TYR A 200 -0.54 -15.35 -11.18
CA TYR A 200 -0.92 -16.75 -10.92
C TYR A 200 0.01 -17.39 -9.90
N PHE A 201 -0.54 -18.21 -9.00
CA PHE A 201 0.15 -18.78 -7.84
C PHE A 201 -0.12 -20.28 -7.74
N ASN A 202 0.89 -21.09 -7.41
CA ASN A 202 0.76 -22.53 -7.14
C ASN A 202 0.33 -22.78 -5.69
N ASN A 203 -0.74 -22.10 -5.28
CA ASN A 203 -1.47 -22.31 -4.04
C ASN A 203 -2.83 -21.63 -4.14
N ARG A 204 -3.78 -21.99 -3.27
CA ARG A 204 -5.16 -21.43 -3.25
C ARG A 204 -5.31 -20.09 -2.53
N ASN A 205 -4.24 -19.50 -2.01
CA ASN A 205 -4.30 -18.39 -1.05
C ASN A 205 -3.66 -17.09 -1.57
N LEU A 206 -3.26 -17.03 -2.84
CA LEU A 206 -2.52 -15.91 -3.42
C LEU A 206 -1.25 -15.56 -2.60
N SER A 207 -0.61 -16.59 -2.02
CA SER A 207 0.50 -16.42 -1.10
C SER A 207 1.84 -16.54 -1.82
N GLY A 208 2.85 -15.83 -1.30
CA GLY A 208 4.18 -15.76 -1.91
C GLY A 208 4.21 -14.89 -3.17
N PRO A 209 5.33 -14.88 -3.90
CA PRO A 209 5.41 -14.28 -5.23
C PRO A 209 4.59 -15.11 -6.24
N PRO A 210 3.95 -14.48 -7.24
CA PRO A 210 3.27 -15.20 -8.30
C PRO A 210 4.27 -16.01 -9.13
N ALA A 211 3.90 -17.25 -9.44
CA ALA A 211 4.67 -18.13 -10.32
C ALA A 211 4.65 -17.64 -11.78
N LEU A 212 3.57 -16.98 -12.21
CA LEU A 212 3.41 -16.36 -13.53
C LEU A 212 2.75 -14.98 -13.40
N VAL A 213 3.27 -14.00 -14.13
CA VAL A 213 2.56 -12.75 -14.41
C VAL A 213 2.40 -12.60 -15.92
N ARG A 214 1.19 -12.28 -16.37
CA ARG A 214 0.82 -12.25 -17.79
C ARG A 214 -0.06 -11.04 -18.10
N ASN A 215 0.06 -10.52 -19.33
CA ASN A 215 -0.88 -9.55 -19.88
C ASN A 215 -2.10 -10.30 -20.43
N ASP A 216 -3.19 -10.30 -19.68
CA ASP A 216 -4.44 -10.94 -20.09
C ASP A 216 -5.34 -9.95 -20.81
N PRO A 217 -5.72 -10.17 -22.09
CA PRO A 217 -6.63 -9.27 -22.79
C PRO A 217 -7.99 -9.14 -22.13
N GLN A 218 -8.43 -10.22 -21.48
CA GLN A 218 -9.70 -10.35 -20.79
C GLN A 218 -9.59 -11.39 -19.68
N VAL A 219 -10.45 -11.27 -18.67
CA VAL A 219 -10.69 -12.34 -17.69
C VAL A 219 -11.87 -13.16 -18.21
N ASN A 220 -11.58 -14.09 -19.12
CA ASN A 220 -12.56 -14.97 -19.75
C ASN A 220 -11.88 -16.32 -20.04
N PHE A 221 -11.72 -17.12 -19.00
CA PHE A 221 -10.97 -18.35 -19.02
C PHE A 221 -11.86 -19.56 -18.72
N GLU A 222 -11.74 -20.58 -19.56
CA GLU A 222 -12.33 -21.90 -19.39
C GLU A 222 -11.21 -22.92 -19.60
N TRP A 223 -10.46 -23.23 -18.55
CA TRP A 223 -9.35 -24.18 -18.64
C TRP A 223 -9.82 -25.63 -18.58
N GLY A 224 -11.03 -25.89 -18.06
CA GLY A 224 -11.49 -27.25 -17.78
C GLY A 224 -10.52 -27.94 -16.83
N GLY A 225 -10.20 -29.22 -17.07
CA GLY A 225 -9.17 -29.94 -16.30
C GLY A 225 -7.72 -29.58 -16.68
N GLY A 226 -7.48 -28.36 -17.16
CA GLY A 226 -6.20 -27.88 -17.66
C GLY A 226 -5.56 -26.83 -16.75
N SER A 227 -4.39 -26.33 -17.16
CA SER A 227 -3.65 -25.29 -16.42
C SER A 227 -3.62 -23.96 -17.20
N PRO A 228 -3.62 -22.81 -16.50
CA PRO A 228 -3.36 -21.50 -17.13
C PRO A 228 -2.07 -21.41 -17.94
N GLN A 229 -1.06 -22.20 -17.56
CA GLN A 229 0.18 -22.38 -18.31
C GLN A 229 0.84 -23.72 -17.91
N PRO A 230 0.67 -24.79 -18.73
CA PRO A 230 1.24 -26.10 -18.44
C PRO A 230 2.76 -26.04 -18.17
N GLY A 231 3.20 -26.74 -17.12
CA GLY A 231 4.60 -26.78 -16.69
C GLY A 231 5.06 -25.57 -15.87
N ARG A 232 4.19 -24.57 -15.65
CA ARG A 232 4.48 -23.40 -14.81
C ARG A 232 3.44 -23.21 -13.71
N ILE A 233 2.16 -23.34 -14.06
CA ILE A 233 1.04 -23.32 -13.13
C ILE A 233 0.48 -24.73 -13.01
N ASP A 234 0.17 -25.16 -11.80
CA ASP A 234 -0.43 -26.48 -11.54
C ASP A 234 -1.84 -26.56 -12.16
N VAL A 235 -2.31 -27.79 -12.44
CA VAL A 235 -3.67 -28.01 -12.98
C VAL A 235 -4.73 -27.70 -11.91
N ASP A 236 -4.46 -28.12 -10.69
CA ASP A 236 -5.32 -27.93 -9.53
C ASP A 236 -4.55 -27.17 -8.44
N ASN A 237 -5.25 -26.69 -7.41
CA ASN A 237 -4.66 -25.98 -6.26
C ASN A 237 -3.89 -24.71 -6.62
N PHE A 238 -4.29 -24.02 -7.69
CA PHE A 238 -3.73 -22.73 -8.07
C PHE A 238 -4.68 -21.58 -7.73
N SER A 239 -4.16 -20.37 -7.73
CA SER A 239 -4.97 -19.16 -7.64
C SER A 239 -4.49 -18.10 -8.62
N ALA A 240 -5.36 -17.15 -8.91
CA ALA A 240 -5.04 -16.03 -9.78
C ALA A 240 -5.63 -14.73 -9.24
N ARG A 241 -4.93 -13.62 -9.49
CA ARG A 241 -5.40 -12.26 -9.26
C ARG A 241 -5.25 -11.48 -10.56
N TRP A 242 -6.36 -10.93 -11.04
CA TRP A 242 -6.35 -9.99 -12.17
C TRP A 242 -6.66 -8.59 -11.68
N THR A 243 -5.79 -7.65 -12.03
CA THR A 243 -5.95 -6.24 -11.67
C THR A 243 -5.89 -5.37 -12.92
N ARG A 244 -6.82 -4.41 -13.03
CA ARG A 244 -6.79 -3.39 -14.08
C ARG A 244 -7.47 -2.11 -13.61
N THR A 245 -6.97 -0.96 -14.06
CA THR A 245 -7.68 0.32 -13.90
C THR A 245 -8.33 0.72 -15.21
N TRP A 246 -9.64 0.94 -15.18
CA TRP A 246 -10.41 1.41 -16.32
C TRP A 246 -10.91 2.82 -16.09
N SER A 247 -10.89 3.67 -17.11
CA SER A 247 -11.64 4.92 -17.07
C SER A 247 -13.07 4.66 -17.54
N LEU A 248 -14.01 4.62 -16.60
CA LEU A 248 -15.44 4.39 -16.89
C LEU A 248 -16.23 5.71 -16.80
N PRO A 249 -17.28 5.90 -17.61
CA PRO A 249 -18.28 6.94 -17.37
C PRO A 249 -18.96 6.83 -16.00
N ALA A 250 -19.59 7.91 -15.56
CA ALA A 250 -20.41 7.88 -14.37
C ALA A 250 -21.72 7.14 -14.65
N ASP A 251 -21.90 5.97 -14.03
CA ASP A 251 -23.11 5.15 -14.19
C ASP A 251 -23.19 4.08 -13.09
N THR A 252 -24.35 3.44 -12.96
CA THR A 252 -24.49 2.20 -12.22
C THR A 252 -24.05 1.04 -13.11
N TYR A 253 -23.08 0.27 -12.66
CA TYR A 253 -22.57 -0.90 -13.38
C TYR A 253 -22.97 -2.18 -12.65
N ARG A 254 -23.44 -3.16 -13.42
CA ARG A 254 -23.64 -4.54 -12.98
C ARG A 254 -22.40 -5.34 -13.32
N PHE A 255 -21.67 -5.80 -12.30
CA PHE A 255 -20.56 -6.73 -12.44
C PHE A 255 -21.06 -8.17 -12.28
N ILE A 256 -20.57 -9.07 -13.14
CA ILE A 256 -20.97 -10.47 -13.21
C ILE A 256 -19.70 -11.32 -13.27
N VAL A 257 -19.59 -12.31 -12.38
CA VAL A 257 -18.49 -13.29 -12.38
C VAL A 257 -19.05 -14.70 -12.49
N THR A 258 -18.40 -15.55 -13.27
CA THR A 258 -18.65 -17.00 -13.31
C THR A 258 -17.36 -17.71 -12.97
N VAL A 259 -17.39 -18.53 -11.91
CA VAL A 259 -16.20 -19.21 -11.39
C VAL A 259 -16.48 -20.65 -10.99
N ASP A 260 -15.45 -21.48 -11.12
CA ASP A 260 -15.27 -22.81 -10.52
C ASP A 260 -13.79 -22.84 -10.13
N ASP A 261 -13.35 -22.73 -8.88
CA ASP A 261 -14.12 -22.66 -7.62
C ASP A 261 -14.39 -21.21 -7.12
N GLY A 262 -13.45 -20.64 -6.35
CA GLY A 262 -13.70 -19.52 -5.45
C GLY A 262 -13.41 -18.16 -6.07
N VAL A 263 -14.12 -17.12 -5.61
CA VAL A 263 -13.96 -15.75 -6.14
C VAL A 263 -14.05 -14.69 -5.05
N ARG A 264 -13.27 -13.63 -5.23
CA ARG A 264 -13.52 -12.31 -4.63
C ARG A 264 -13.46 -11.24 -5.70
N LEU A 265 -14.45 -10.36 -5.73
CA LEU A 265 -14.45 -9.20 -6.62
C LEU A 265 -14.34 -7.92 -5.81
N TYR A 266 -13.31 -7.14 -6.09
CA TYR A 266 -13.08 -5.82 -5.52
C TYR A 266 -13.25 -4.76 -6.59
N ILE A 267 -14.09 -3.77 -6.31
CA ILE A 267 -14.18 -2.56 -7.12
C ILE A 267 -13.66 -1.41 -6.28
N ASN A 268 -12.64 -0.74 -6.79
CA ASN A 268 -11.97 0.36 -6.11
C ASN A 268 -11.50 -0.03 -4.69
N GLY A 269 -11.07 -1.28 -4.53
CA GLY A 269 -10.62 -1.85 -3.27
C GLY A 269 -11.69 -2.34 -2.32
N ARG A 270 -12.97 -2.13 -2.62
CA ARG A 270 -14.07 -2.62 -1.81
C ARG A 270 -14.54 -3.97 -2.32
N LEU A 271 -14.55 -4.96 -1.41
CA LEU A 271 -15.10 -6.28 -1.66
C LEU A 271 -16.62 -6.18 -1.91
N LEU A 272 -17.06 -6.55 -3.10
CA LEU A 272 -18.47 -6.58 -3.49
C LEU A 272 -19.02 -8.01 -3.66
N ILE A 273 -18.16 -8.98 -3.97
CA ILE A 273 -18.50 -10.40 -4.03
C ILE A 273 -17.47 -11.18 -3.23
N GLU A 274 -17.92 -12.02 -2.31
CA GLU A 274 -17.09 -12.90 -1.48
C GLU A 274 -17.67 -14.32 -1.51
N SER A 275 -17.01 -15.20 -2.25
CA SER A 275 -17.29 -16.65 -2.21
C SER A 275 -15.97 -17.41 -2.34
N TRP A 276 -15.10 -17.30 -1.33
CA TRP A 276 -13.82 -18.02 -1.29
C TRP A 276 -13.98 -19.44 -0.72
N ARG A 277 -14.69 -20.30 -1.45
CA ARG A 277 -14.98 -21.70 -1.07
C ARG A 277 -15.05 -22.59 -2.32
N GLU A 278 -14.89 -23.90 -2.11
CA GLU A 278 -15.07 -24.90 -3.16
C GLU A 278 -16.53 -24.97 -3.59
N GLN A 279 -16.76 -25.01 -4.91
CA GLN A 279 -18.08 -25.00 -5.53
C GLN A 279 -17.98 -25.33 -7.02
N ALA A 280 -18.98 -26.03 -7.56
CA ALA A 280 -19.16 -26.18 -8.99
C ALA A 280 -19.37 -24.80 -9.70
N PRO A 281 -19.34 -24.74 -11.05
CA PRO A 281 -19.42 -23.48 -11.78
C PRO A 281 -20.63 -22.65 -11.37
N THR A 282 -20.37 -21.49 -10.77
CA THR A 282 -21.39 -20.63 -10.16
C THR A 282 -21.25 -19.19 -10.65
N THR A 283 -22.38 -18.54 -10.93
CA THR A 283 -22.43 -17.14 -11.36
C THR A 283 -22.91 -16.23 -10.22
N TYR A 284 -22.18 -15.16 -9.96
CA TYR A 284 -22.55 -14.09 -9.03
C TYR A 284 -22.68 -12.76 -9.74
N SER A 285 -23.49 -11.85 -9.20
CA SER A 285 -23.56 -10.47 -9.69
C SER A 285 -23.77 -9.47 -8.58
N THR A 286 -23.36 -8.23 -8.83
CA THR A 286 -23.51 -7.09 -7.91
C THR A 286 -23.60 -5.80 -8.71
N GLU A 287 -24.30 -4.79 -8.17
CA GLU A 287 -24.43 -3.47 -8.79
C GLU A 287 -23.73 -2.41 -7.93
N VAL A 288 -23.01 -1.50 -8.58
CA VAL A 288 -22.31 -0.40 -7.91
C VAL A 288 -22.37 0.86 -8.77
N TYR A 289 -22.66 2.01 -8.15
CA TYR A 289 -22.58 3.29 -8.83
C TYR A 289 -21.13 3.77 -8.84
N LEU A 290 -20.62 4.07 -10.04
CA LEU A 290 -19.29 4.61 -10.26
C LEU A 290 -19.43 6.09 -10.62
N PRO A 291 -18.72 7.01 -9.94
CA PRO A 291 -18.81 8.45 -10.21
C PRO A 291 -18.11 8.90 -11.49
N GLY A 292 -17.62 7.95 -12.29
CA GLY A 292 -16.79 8.16 -13.45
C GLY A 292 -15.30 8.33 -13.12
N GLY A 293 -14.45 8.22 -14.15
CA GLY A 293 -13.00 8.32 -14.03
C GLY A 293 -12.33 6.96 -13.77
N PRO A 294 -11.09 6.95 -13.21
CA PRO A 294 -10.34 5.73 -13.00
C PRO A 294 -10.99 4.85 -11.93
N VAL A 295 -11.24 3.59 -12.29
CA VAL A 295 -11.85 2.55 -11.46
C VAL A 295 -10.90 1.35 -11.48
N GLN A 296 -10.33 1.03 -10.34
CA GLN A 296 -9.55 -0.20 -10.17
C GLN A 296 -10.51 -1.37 -10.02
N ILE A 297 -10.36 -2.39 -10.84
CA ILE A 297 -11.10 -3.65 -10.77
C ILE A 297 -10.08 -4.73 -10.45
N GLU A 298 -10.35 -5.50 -9.39
CA GLU A 298 -9.55 -6.64 -9.00
C GLU A 298 -10.46 -7.86 -8.82
N MET A 299 -10.16 -8.95 -9.54
CA MET A 299 -10.77 -10.26 -9.30
C MET A 299 -9.71 -11.21 -8.79
N GLN A 300 -9.98 -11.80 -7.63
CA GLN A 300 -9.23 -12.92 -7.08
C GLN A 300 -10.00 -14.21 -7.34
N TYR A 301 -9.27 -15.28 -7.63
CA TYR A 301 -9.82 -16.58 -7.98
C TYR A 301 -8.95 -17.71 -7.42
N PHE A 302 -9.53 -18.86 -7.07
CA PHE A 302 -8.77 -20.09 -6.91
C PHE A 302 -9.49 -21.29 -7.53
N GLU A 303 -8.68 -22.26 -7.93
CA GLU A 303 -9.08 -23.62 -8.31
C GLU A 303 -8.57 -24.61 -7.26
N ALA A 304 -9.45 -25.45 -6.70
CA ALA A 304 -9.05 -26.52 -5.79
C ALA A 304 -8.85 -27.83 -6.51
N SER A 305 -9.80 -28.23 -7.35
CA SER A 305 -9.75 -29.48 -8.10
C SER A 305 -10.83 -29.56 -9.18
N GLY A 306 -10.50 -30.09 -10.35
CA GLY A 306 -11.49 -30.43 -11.37
C GLY A 306 -11.52 -29.42 -12.51
N GLY A 307 -12.65 -28.74 -12.71
CA GLY A 307 -12.87 -27.90 -13.88
C GLY A 307 -12.63 -26.43 -13.59
N ALA A 308 -11.54 -25.85 -14.05
CA ALA A 308 -11.23 -24.45 -13.77
C ALA A 308 -11.90 -23.47 -14.74
N THR A 309 -12.73 -22.56 -14.21
CA THR A 309 -13.39 -21.47 -14.95
C THR A 309 -13.24 -20.14 -14.22
N ALA A 310 -12.87 -19.07 -14.92
CA ALA A 310 -12.81 -17.71 -14.39
C ALA A 310 -13.22 -16.67 -15.44
N ILE A 311 -14.42 -16.13 -15.30
CA ILE A 311 -15.00 -15.15 -16.23
C ILE A 311 -15.46 -13.92 -15.45
N LEU A 312 -15.08 -12.73 -15.91
CA LEU A 312 -15.56 -11.43 -15.41
C LEU A 312 -16.08 -10.59 -16.57
N ARG A 313 -17.31 -10.08 -16.42
CA ARG A 313 -17.91 -9.10 -17.33
C ARG A 313 -18.68 -8.04 -16.54
N TRP A 314 -18.90 -6.88 -17.15
CA TRP A 314 -19.77 -5.84 -16.61
C TRP A 314 -20.52 -5.12 -17.72
N GLU A 315 -21.64 -4.53 -17.36
CA GLU A 315 -22.49 -3.75 -18.25
C GLU A 315 -23.14 -2.60 -17.46
N PRO A 316 -23.49 -1.48 -18.10
CA PRO A 316 -24.39 -0.50 -17.50
C PRO A 316 -25.67 -1.20 -17.04
N ALA A 317 -26.13 -0.90 -15.83
CA ALA A 317 -27.38 -1.44 -15.34
C ALA A 317 -28.51 -0.96 -16.25
N THR A 318 -29.37 -1.88 -16.71
CA THR A 318 -30.49 -1.55 -17.60
C THR A 318 -31.68 -0.93 -16.86
N SER A 319 -31.62 -0.86 -15.53
CA SER A 319 -32.54 -0.04 -14.75
C SER A 319 -32.04 1.41 -14.79
N PRO A 320 -32.89 2.39 -15.14
CA PRO A 320 -32.55 3.77 -14.84
C PRO A 320 -32.25 3.85 -13.33
N PRO A 321 -31.26 4.65 -12.89
CA PRO A 321 -31.17 4.95 -11.47
C PRO A 321 -32.58 5.35 -11.01
N PRO A 322 -33.10 4.82 -9.89
CA PRO A 322 -34.47 5.11 -9.49
C PRO A 322 -34.68 6.61 -9.57
N ILE A 323 -35.60 7.04 -10.44
CA ILE A 323 -35.97 8.45 -10.56
C ILE A 323 -36.30 8.87 -9.13
N PRO A 324 -35.68 9.92 -8.58
CA PRO A 324 -36.10 10.42 -7.28
C PRO A 324 -37.56 10.83 -7.41
N THR A 325 -38.46 9.97 -6.92
CA THR A 325 -39.81 10.39 -6.61
C THR A 325 -39.65 11.57 -5.64
N PRO A 326 -40.27 12.73 -5.88
CA PRO A 326 -40.25 13.81 -4.91
C PRO A 326 -40.99 13.34 -3.65
N THR A 327 -40.26 12.74 -2.73
CA THR A 327 -40.70 12.46 -1.36
C THR A 327 -40.59 13.75 -0.55
N PRO A 328 -41.39 13.88 0.53
CA PRO A 328 -41.50 15.12 1.30
C PRO A 328 -40.14 15.61 1.78
N ARG A 329 -40.00 16.94 1.81
CA ARG A 329 -38.81 17.62 2.32
C ARG A 329 -38.42 17.03 3.69
N PRO A 330 -37.18 16.55 3.87
CA PRO A 330 -36.72 16.08 5.17
C PRO A 330 -36.77 17.21 6.23
N PRO A 331 -36.82 16.89 7.54
CA PRO A 331 -36.86 17.88 8.61
C PRO A 331 -35.70 18.89 8.50
N SER A 332 -35.87 20.12 9.00
CA SER A 332 -35.00 21.26 8.68
C SER A 332 -33.60 21.26 9.32
N SER A 333 -33.28 20.28 10.17
CA SER A 333 -32.00 20.21 10.89
C SER A 333 -31.09 19.12 10.32
N ALA A 334 -29.80 19.41 10.27
CA ALA A 334 -28.79 18.41 9.93
C ALA A 334 -28.76 17.28 10.97
N VAL A 335 -28.55 16.05 10.49
CA VAL A 335 -28.24 14.89 11.35
C VAL A 335 -26.73 14.76 11.40
N ILE A 336 -26.16 14.71 12.61
CA ILE A 336 -24.72 14.48 12.82
C ILE A 336 -24.56 13.17 13.58
N VAL A 337 -23.59 12.37 13.17
CA VAL A 337 -23.15 11.16 13.89
C VAL A 337 -21.66 11.32 14.15
N ASP A 338 -21.30 11.55 15.40
CA ASP A 338 -19.94 11.61 15.92
C ASP A 338 -19.37 10.21 16.14
N ASN A 339 -18.04 10.05 16.22
CA ASN A 339 -17.42 8.75 16.53
C ASN A 339 -17.72 8.25 17.95
N THR A 340 -18.25 9.09 18.84
CA THR A 340 -18.73 8.70 20.17
C THR A 340 -20.23 8.38 20.20
N ASP A 341 -20.96 8.66 19.11
CA ASP A 341 -22.40 8.41 19.06
C ASP A 341 -22.72 6.93 18.80
N PRO A 342 -23.89 6.43 19.27
CA PRO A 342 -24.34 5.06 19.00
C PRO A 342 -24.46 4.71 17.51
N GLY A 343 -24.60 5.71 16.64
CA GLY A 343 -24.66 5.52 15.19
C GLY A 343 -23.30 5.22 14.56
N PHE A 344 -22.19 5.40 15.27
CA PHE A 344 -20.88 5.02 14.78
C PHE A 344 -20.49 3.62 15.26
N VAL A 345 -20.07 2.78 14.32
CA VAL A 345 -19.64 1.40 14.58
C VAL A 345 -18.34 1.13 13.86
N ASN A 346 -17.38 0.51 14.53
CA ASN A 346 -16.08 0.18 13.95
C ASN A 346 -15.71 -1.30 14.15
N GLY A 347 -14.73 -1.76 13.38
CA GLY A 347 -14.23 -3.14 13.39
C GLY A 347 -12.79 -3.25 12.89
N GLY A 348 -12.32 -4.49 12.75
CA GLY A 348 -10.93 -4.83 12.42
C GLY A 348 -10.09 -5.17 13.66
N ASP A 349 -8.76 -5.13 13.55
CA ASP A 349 -7.86 -5.44 14.68
C ASP A 349 -7.95 -4.36 15.77
N PRO A 350 -8.40 -4.70 17.00
CA PRO A 350 -8.49 -3.74 18.11
C PRO A 350 -7.15 -3.09 18.46
N ARG A 351 -6.02 -3.75 18.18
CA ARG A 351 -4.68 -3.26 18.51
C ARG A 351 -4.22 -2.11 17.62
N SER A 352 -4.85 -1.91 16.47
CA SER A 352 -4.51 -0.84 15.52
C SER A 352 -5.17 0.49 15.86
N TRP A 353 -6.32 0.46 16.54
CA TRP A 353 -7.07 1.65 16.89
C TRP A 353 -6.33 2.52 17.91
N ARG A 354 -6.39 3.83 17.68
CA ARG A 354 -5.89 4.87 18.57
C ARG A 354 -6.99 5.91 18.75
N THR A 355 -7.06 6.51 19.93
CA THR A 355 -8.02 7.57 20.27
C THR A 355 -7.26 8.79 20.70
N GLU A 356 -7.68 9.97 20.25
CA GLU A 356 -7.01 11.23 20.56
C GLU A 356 -8.02 12.32 20.89
N ARG A 357 -7.57 13.33 21.66
CA ARG A 357 -8.39 14.49 22.04
C ARG A 357 -8.27 15.60 21.01
N GLU A 358 -9.09 15.50 19.98
CA GLU A 358 -9.18 16.40 18.83
C GLU A 358 -10.42 16.03 18.02
N GLY A 359 -10.84 16.89 17.10
CA GLY A 359 -11.92 16.60 16.17
C GLY A 359 -13.24 17.23 16.60
N TYR A 360 -14.26 16.99 15.81
CA TYR A 360 -15.63 17.23 16.22
C TYR A 360 -15.96 16.37 17.45
N GLY A 361 -16.80 16.86 18.35
CA GLY A 361 -17.07 16.19 19.62
C GLY A 361 -15.88 16.11 20.60
N GLY A 362 -14.68 16.56 20.20
CA GLY A 362 -13.47 16.59 21.02
C GLY A 362 -12.70 15.27 21.10
N THR A 363 -13.10 14.25 20.35
CA THR A 363 -12.35 12.99 20.22
C THR A 363 -12.39 12.46 18.80
N LEU A 364 -11.35 11.77 18.38
CA LEU A 364 -11.32 11.04 17.10
C LEU A 364 -10.73 9.65 17.29
N LEU A 365 -10.96 8.79 16.31
CA LEU A 365 -10.25 7.53 16.14
C LEU A 365 -9.31 7.60 14.94
N TRP A 366 -8.15 6.96 15.01
CA TRP A 366 -7.26 6.84 13.86
C TRP A 366 -6.53 5.50 13.84
N THR A 367 -6.08 5.11 12.65
CA THR A 367 -5.18 3.98 12.43
C THR A 367 -4.10 4.35 11.41
N ARG A 368 -3.13 3.45 11.23
CA ARG A 368 -2.21 3.52 10.10
C ARG A 368 -2.80 2.80 8.89
N ASN A 369 -2.54 3.34 7.71
CA ASN A 369 -3.12 2.85 6.46
C ASN A 369 -2.60 1.46 6.01
N ASN A 370 -3.40 0.78 5.20
CA ASN A 370 -3.04 -0.40 4.42
C ASN A 370 -2.91 -0.05 2.93
N ASP A 371 -1.98 -0.73 2.27
CA ASP A 371 -1.69 -0.66 0.83
C ASP A 371 -2.60 -1.55 -0.03
N ARG A 372 -3.40 -2.41 0.61
CA ARG A 372 -4.37 -3.32 -0.02
C ARG A 372 -5.43 -3.76 0.97
N ALA A 373 -6.54 -4.29 0.46
CA ALA A 373 -7.57 -4.89 1.29
C ALA A 373 -7.09 -6.22 1.90
N ASN A 374 -6.63 -6.19 3.15
CA ASN A 374 -6.27 -7.39 3.91
C ASN A 374 -7.48 -7.90 4.70
N TYR A 375 -7.53 -9.19 5.06
CA TYR A 375 -8.70 -9.78 5.75
C TYR A 375 -9.07 -9.11 7.09
N ASN A 376 -8.14 -8.36 7.69
CA ASN A 376 -8.28 -7.72 9.00
C ASN A 376 -8.17 -6.18 8.97
N TYR A 377 -8.43 -5.54 7.82
CA TYR A 377 -8.40 -4.07 7.75
C TYR A 377 -9.34 -3.43 8.78
N ASN A 378 -8.94 -2.28 9.34
CA ASN A 378 -9.80 -1.53 10.23
C ASN A 378 -10.80 -0.69 9.44
N TRP A 379 -12.03 -0.60 9.94
CA TRP A 379 -13.10 0.13 9.29
C TRP A 379 -14.02 0.77 10.31
N GLY A 380 -14.65 1.87 9.92
CA GLY A 380 -15.69 2.58 10.66
C GLY A 380 -16.87 2.89 9.75
N ARG A 381 -18.07 2.88 10.32
CA ARG A 381 -19.33 3.19 9.64
C ARG A 381 -20.18 4.09 10.51
N TRP A 382 -20.77 5.09 9.88
CA TRP A 382 -21.75 5.98 10.49
C TRP A 382 -23.13 5.66 9.91
N TYR A 383 -24.03 5.21 10.78
CA TYR A 383 -25.43 4.89 10.52
C TYR A 383 -26.31 6.03 11.04
N PRO A 384 -26.74 6.95 10.16
CA PRO A 384 -27.62 8.05 10.56
C PRO A 384 -29.07 7.57 10.70
N ASN A 385 -29.80 8.17 11.64
CA ASN A 385 -31.26 8.05 11.68
C ASN A 385 -31.86 9.14 10.77
N LEU A 386 -32.20 8.76 9.53
CA LEU A 386 -32.72 9.69 8.51
C LEU A 386 -34.19 9.41 8.20
N ALA A 387 -34.94 10.47 7.89
CA ALA A 387 -36.11 10.33 7.06
C ALA A 387 -35.68 10.12 5.60
N ALA A 388 -36.45 9.35 4.82
CA ALA A 388 -36.20 9.20 3.38
C ALA A 388 -36.17 10.57 2.69
N GLY A 389 -35.18 10.82 1.83
CA GLY A 389 -35.07 12.10 1.14
C GLY A 389 -33.65 12.45 0.72
N ARG A 390 -33.49 13.69 0.24
CA ARG A 390 -32.24 14.18 -0.33
C ARG A 390 -31.39 14.87 0.71
N TYR A 391 -30.12 14.47 0.81
CA TYR A 391 -29.16 15.06 1.75
C TYR A 391 -27.83 15.30 1.08
N GLU A 392 -27.19 16.42 1.42
CA GLU A 392 -25.75 16.60 1.23
C GLU A 392 -25.00 16.04 2.43
N VAL A 393 -24.00 15.21 2.15
CA VAL A 393 -23.23 14.49 3.17
C VAL A 393 -21.88 15.17 3.31
N PHE A 394 -21.46 15.40 4.55
CA PHE A 394 -20.16 15.96 4.88
C PHE A 394 -19.42 15.04 5.85
N VAL A 395 -18.11 15.03 5.73
CA VAL A 395 -17.21 14.45 6.74
C VAL A 395 -16.43 15.56 7.43
N TYR A 396 -16.28 15.48 8.75
CA TYR A 396 -15.33 16.31 9.46
C TYR A 396 -13.94 15.69 9.35
N ILE A 397 -12.96 16.48 8.94
CA ILE A 397 -11.57 16.05 8.83
C ILE A 397 -10.78 16.70 9.98
N PRO A 398 -10.34 15.92 10.98
CA PRO A 398 -9.40 16.38 12.00
C PRO A 398 -8.08 16.86 11.40
N ASP A 399 -7.27 17.59 12.16
CA ASP A 399 -6.06 18.26 11.66
C ASP A 399 -4.79 17.39 11.77
N ARG A 400 -4.46 16.88 12.97
CA ARG A 400 -3.14 16.28 13.25
C ARG A 400 -3.00 14.80 12.87
N TYR A 401 -4.10 14.05 12.78
CA TYR A 401 -4.09 12.58 12.64
C TYR A 401 -4.59 12.08 11.27
N THR A 402 -4.47 12.92 10.25
CA THR A 402 -5.08 12.77 8.92
C THR A 402 -4.05 12.99 7.82
N THR A 403 -3.05 12.11 7.67
CA THR A 403 -1.96 12.32 6.71
C THR A 403 -2.17 11.63 5.35
N THR A 404 -3.24 10.85 5.18
CA THR A 404 -3.63 10.27 3.88
C THR A 404 -4.21 11.32 2.93
N ASP A 405 -3.85 11.23 1.66
CA ASP A 405 -4.50 11.97 0.57
C ASP A 405 -5.56 11.14 -0.19
N ASN A 406 -5.75 9.88 0.23
CA ASN A 406 -6.56 8.87 -0.45
C ASN A 406 -7.58 8.19 0.49
N ALA A 407 -8.24 8.93 1.39
CA ALA A 407 -9.31 8.36 2.21
C ALA A 407 -10.55 8.05 1.37
N ARG A 408 -11.03 6.80 1.43
CA ARG A 408 -12.04 6.24 0.52
C ARG A 408 -13.39 6.07 1.23
N TYR A 409 -14.24 7.09 1.16
CA TYR A 409 -15.56 7.10 1.75
C TYR A 409 -16.57 6.43 0.82
N TRP A 410 -17.27 5.42 1.33
CA TRP A 410 -18.36 4.77 0.62
C TRP A 410 -19.70 5.16 1.23
N ILE A 411 -20.55 5.77 0.42
CA ILE A 411 -21.87 6.25 0.81
C ILE A 411 -22.90 5.22 0.32
N SER A 412 -23.59 4.54 1.23
CA SER A 412 -24.77 3.72 0.95
C SER A 412 -26.00 4.61 0.98
N HIS A 413 -26.70 4.69 -0.15
CA HIS A 413 -27.86 5.54 -0.36
C HIS A 413 -28.81 4.85 -1.36
N GLN A 414 -30.02 5.35 -1.59
CA GLN A 414 -31.07 4.69 -2.39
C GLN A 414 -30.59 4.15 -3.75
N GLY A 415 -29.82 4.94 -4.50
CA GLY A 415 -29.20 4.55 -5.78
C GLY A 415 -28.02 3.55 -5.70
N GLY A 416 -27.71 2.98 -4.54
CA GLY A 416 -26.63 2.00 -4.35
C GLY A 416 -25.49 2.51 -3.47
N LEU A 417 -24.28 2.07 -3.78
CA LEU A 417 -23.04 2.50 -3.12
C LEU A 417 -22.27 3.45 -4.03
N THR A 418 -21.90 4.63 -3.51
CA THR A 418 -21.01 5.58 -4.19
C THR A 418 -19.69 5.71 -3.46
N LEU A 419 -18.57 5.68 -4.17
CA LEU A 419 -17.25 6.02 -3.63
C LEU A 419 -16.94 7.52 -3.79
N ARG A 420 -16.37 8.12 -2.74
CA ARG A 420 -15.70 9.42 -2.74
C ARG A 420 -14.31 9.29 -2.14
N VAL A 421 -13.30 9.74 -2.88
CA VAL A 421 -11.93 9.84 -2.39
C VAL A 421 -11.70 11.26 -1.91
N VAL A 422 -11.24 11.41 -0.66
CA VAL A 422 -10.98 12.70 -0.03
C VAL A 422 -9.53 12.73 0.44
N ASN A 423 -8.86 13.84 0.16
CA ASN A 423 -7.55 14.12 0.70
C ASN A 423 -7.70 14.66 2.12
N GLN A 424 -7.56 13.80 3.14
CA GLN A 424 -7.66 14.28 4.53
C GLN A 424 -6.50 15.22 4.87
N SER A 425 -5.29 14.94 4.34
CA SER A 425 -4.09 15.75 4.59
C SER A 425 -4.17 17.19 4.10
N ALA A 426 -5.07 17.50 3.16
CA ALA A 426 -5.27 18.87 2.67
C ALA A 426 -6.46 19.58 3.32
N ASN A 427 -7.23 18.90 4.16
CA ASN A 427 -8.51 19.37 4.65
C ASN A 427 -8.63 19.36 6.17
N GLY A 428 -7.52 19.55 6.91
CA GLY A 428 -7.57 19.67 8.36
C GLY A 428 -8.55 20.73 8.87
N ASP A 429 -9.19 20.40 10.00
CA ASP A 429 -10.10 21.22 10.82
C ASP A 429 -11.32 21.80 10.08
N ARG A 430 -11.97 20.99 9.23
CA ARG A 430 -13.16 21.45 8.50
C ARG A 430 -14.11 20.32 8.09
N TRP A 431 -15.33 20.72 7.73
CA TRP A 431 -16.29 19.87 7.02
C TRP A 431 -15.97 19.84 5.52
N VAL A 432 -15.91 18.64 4.94
CA VAL A 432 -15.72 18.40 3.51
C VAL A 432 -16.95 17.71 2.93
N SER A 433 -17.53 18.26 1.86
CA SER A 433 -18.67 17.63 1.19
C SER A 433 -18.25 16.36 0.46
N LEU A 434 -18.99 15.28 0.71
CA LEU A 434 -18.96 14.04 -0.06
C LEU A 434 -19.96 14.09 -1.23
N GLY A 435 -20.85 15.08 -1.26
CA GLY A 435 -21.84 15.26 -2.31
C GLY A 435 -23.28 15.02 -1.84
N THR A 436 -24.22 15.13 -2.78
CA THR A 436 -25.66 15.06 -2.52
C THR A 436 -26.27 13.76 -3.03
N TYR A 437 -27.00 13.06 -2.17
CA TYR A 437 -27.56 11.74 -2.43
C TYR A 437 -29.01 11.63 -1.98
N GLN A 438 -29.74 10.69 -2.58
CA GLN A 438 -31.07 10.28 -2.13
C GLN A 438 -30.95 9.11 -1.18
N PHE A 439 -31.42 9.25 0.06
CA PHE A 439 -31.36 8.25 1.11
C PHE A 439 -32.72 7.56 1.28
N ARG A 440 -32.67 6.27 1.64
CA ARG A 440 -33.85 5.42 1.86
C ARG A 440 -34.59 5.76 3.15
N GLY A 441 -33.89 6.34 4.13
CA GLY A 441 -34.38 6.54 5.49
C GLY A 441 -34.46 5.23 6.27
N THR A 442 -33.56 4.28 6.00
CA THR A 442 -33.53 2.97 6.66
C THR A 442 -32.14 2.65 7.18
N GLU A 443 -32.02 1.59 7.98
CA GLU A 443 -30.74 1.08 8.51
C GLU A 443 -29.70 0.67 7.45
N GLN A 444 -30.10 0.60 6.18
CA GLN A 444 -29.21 0.32 5.05
C GLN A 444 -28.40 1.56 4.61
N ASP A 445 -28.78 2.75 5.08
CA ASP A 445 -28.09 3.99 4.78
C ASP A 445 -26.93 4.19 5.76
N TYR A 446 -25.73 4.41 5.22
CA TYR A 446 -24.53 4.64 6.01
C TYR A 446 -23.42 5.27 5.18
N VAL A 447 -22.43 5.85 5.84
CA VAL A 447 -21.12 6.14 5.25
C VAL A 447 -20.10 5.18 5.86
N SER A 448 -19.20 4.62 5.06
CA SER A 448 -18.13 3.73 5.50
C SER A 448 -16.78 4.26 5.09
N LEU A 449 -15.80 4.16 5.98
CA LEU A 449 -14.39 4.41 5.71
C LEU A 449 -13.57 3.23 6.24
N ALA A 450 -12.60 2.77 5.46
CA ALA A 450 -11.62 1.75 5.86
C ALA A 450 -10.21 2.33 5.78
N ASP A 451 -9.27 1.75 6.52
CA ASP A 451 -7.85 2.15 6.46
C ASP A 451 -7.13 1.73 5.16
N VAL A 452 -7.85 1.17 4.19
CA VAL A 452 -7.32 0.79 2.89
C VAL A 452 -7.30 2.01 1.96
N THR A 453 -6.14 2.65 1.89
CA THR A 453 -5.90 3.87 1.09
C THR A 453 -5.18 3.59 -0.23
N PHE A 454 -4.58 2.41 -0.36
CA PHE A 454 -3.65 2.04 -1.46
C PHE A 454 -2.36 2.85 -1.51
N GLU A 455 -2.10 3.67 -0.49
CA GLU A 455 -0.79 4.26 -0.23
C GLU A 455 0.10 3.24 0.51
N TYR A 456 1.42 3.45 0.52
CA TYR A 456 2.37 2.49 1.13
C TYR A 456 1.96 2.11 2.56
N ARG A 457 2.03 0.83 2.89
CA ARG A 457 1.53 0.29 4.17
C ARG A 457 2.19 1.01 5.34
N LEU A 458 1.38 1.40 6.32
CA LEU A 458 1.80 2.10 7.55
C LEU A 458 2.42 3.50 7.36
N SER A 459 2.41 4.05 6.14
CA SER A 459 3.02 5.35 5.84
C SER A 459 2.14 6.55 6.16
N ARG A 460 0.82 6.34 6.25
CA ARG A 460 -0.17 7.39 6.48
C ARG A 460 -1.03 7.12 7.69
N LEU A 461 -1.54 8.19 8.27
CA LEU A 461 -2.58 8.22 9.28
C LEU A 461 -3.92 8.51 8.60
N ILE A 462 -4.94 7.78 8.99
CA ILE A 462 -6.32 7.96 8.53
C ILE A 462 -7.22 8.05 9.76
N ALA A 463 -8.11 9.05 9.78
CA ALA A 463 -8.97 9.31 10.92
C ALA A 463 -10.46 9.12 10.61
N TRP A 464 -11.19 8.73 11.66
CA TRP A 464 -12.64 8.68 11.77
C TRP A 464 -13.05 9.63 12.89
N ASP A 465 -13.97 10.52 12.56
CA ASP A 465 -14.53 11.52 13.47
C ASP A 465 -16.04 11.59 13.20
N ALA A 466 -16.58 12.73 12.75
CA ALA A 466 -18.00 12.92 12.55
C ALA A 466 -18.44 12.96 11.08
N MET A 467 -19.69 12.55 10.87
CA MET A 467 -20.42 12.69 9.60
C MET A 467 -21.66 13.56 9.80
N LYS A 468 -22.00 14.35 8.78
CA LYS A 468 -23.17 15.23 8.78
C LYS A 468 -24.01 15.03 7.52
N TRP A 469 -25.32 14.91 7.69
CA TRP A 469 -26.31 14.85 6.61
C TRP A 469 -27.19 16.10 6.69
N GLU A 470 -27.00 17.00 5.74
CA GLU A 470 -27.80 18.22 5.61
C GLU A 470 -28.93 18.01 4.59
N PRO A 471 -30.20 18.13 5.00
CA PRO A 471 -31.35 18.12 4.08
C PRO A 471 -31.18 19.12 2.91
N ARG A 472 -31.55 18.70 1.69
CA ARG A 472 -31.48 19.53 0.46
C ARG A 472 -32.80 19.61 -0.28
#